data_AF-A0A929BDY3-F1
#
_entry.id   AF-A0A929BDY3-F1
#
_cell.length_a   1.000
_cell.length_b   1.000
_cell.length_c   1.000
_cell.angle_alpha   90.00
_cell.angle_beta   90.00
_cell.angle_gamma   90.00
#
_symmetry.space_group_name_H-M   'P 1'
#
loop_
_entity.id
_entity.type
_entity.pdbx_description
1 polymer ?
#
loop_
_entity_poly.entity_id
_entity_poly.type
_entity_poly.pdbx_seq_one_letter_code
_entity_poly.pdbx_strand_id
1 'polypeptide(L)'
;MKKNILLFQKNTRIISLLLIILTVLINISCRKELDNYSINYDKQIVINGFITPDSIVKINVSSTYPANVDNPNKNDVFITDAICLLYENNLFIDTLNYTEKGFYICNFKPTVNKTYKLIVNVKGFNKISATTTIPKKVNFSVNLERMSGYLRFDGKIIFKSPSEDSYFIFNILTKDNTYGYDDLQYHFYNPDMGKFVQNECTINENIFTNTKFKNKTYSINIKYLYVSSDNYTYFWLTTINKDLYLNLKSKKSYKDVKDDIFAEPVNLYSNINGGLGIFAGYNRTQDSLFFASN
;
A
#
# COMPACT_ATOMS: atom_id res chain seq x y z
N MET A 1 -69.22 -25.74 17.66
CA MET A 1 -68.46 -24.47 17.48
C MET A 1 -67.57 -24.07 18.66
N LYS A 2 -68.00 -24.11 19.93
CA LYS A 2 -67.19 -23.63 21.08
C LYS A 2 -65.84 -24.35 21.31
N LYS A 3 -65.73 -25.65 21.03
CA LYS A 3 -64.50 -26.45 21.28
C LYS A 3 -63.33 -26.08 20.35
N ASN A 4 -63.62 -25.72 19.10
CA ASN A 4 -62.60 -25.32 18.13
C ASN A 4 -62.04 -23.91 18.40
N ILE A 5 -62.85 -23.01 18.98
CA ILE A 5 -62.43 -21.66 19.36
C ILE A 5 -61.45 -21.71 20.55
N LEU A 6 -61.69 -22.58 21.53
CA LEU A 6 -60.80 -22.79 22.67
C LEU A 6 -59.44 -23.38 22.28
N LEU A 7 -59.41 -24.33 21.33
CA LEU A 7 -58.16 -24.89 20.78
C LEU A 7 -57.35 -23.84 20.01
N PHE A 8 -58.02 -22.99 19.23
CA PHE A 8 -57.37 -21.91 18.48
C PHE A 8 -56.75 -20.83 19.39
N GLN A 9 -57.47 -20.46 20.47
CA GLN A 9 -56.96 -19.53 21.50
C GLN A 9 -55.79 -20.10 22.31
N LYS A 10 -55.75 -21.41 22.55
CA LYS A 10 -54.63 -22.07 23.23
C LYS A 10 -53.38 -22.12 22.36
N ASN A 11 -53.52 -22.41 21.06
CA ASN A 11 -52.40 -22.47 20.13
C ASN A 11 -51.79 -21.09 19.86
N THR A 12 -52.60 -20.04 19.76
CA THR A 12 -52.12 -18.64 19.61
C THR A 12 -51.36 -18.15 20.85
N ARG A 13 -51.75 -18.57 22.06
CA ARG A 13 -51.00 -18.29 23.29
C ARG A 13 -49.65 -19.02 23.33
N ILE A 14 -49.59 -20.28 22.89
CA ILE A 14 -48.33 -21.06 22.83
C ILE A 14 -47.37 -20.45 21.80
N ILE A 15 -47.87 -20.07 20.62
CA ILE A 15 -47.06 -19.40 19.58
C ILE A 15 -46.53 -18.06 20.09
N SER A 16 -47.37 -17.28 20.79
CA SER A 16 -46.94 -16.01 21.41
C SER A 16 -45.86 -16.24 22.48
N LEU A 17 -45.99 -17.29 23.30
CA LEU A 17 -44.99 -17.65 24.31
C LEU A 17 -43.67 -18.09 23.68
N LEU A 18 -43.72 -18.89 22.61
CA LEU A 18 -42.55 -19.32 21.84
C LEU A 18 -41.86 -18.15 21.14
N LEU A 19 -42.63 -17.20 20.60
CA LEU A 19 -42.09 -15.96 20.05
C LEU A 19 -41.39 -15.13 21.12
N ILE A 20 -41.99 -14.97 22.32
CA ILE A 20 -41.35 -14.25 23.42
C ILE A 20 -40.05 -14.95 23.85
N ILE A 21 -40.05 -16.28 23.99
CA ILE A 21 -38.85 -17.06 24.32
C ILE A 21 -37.79 -16.91 23.24
N LEU A 22 -38.17 -16.98 21.97
CA LEU A 22 -37.26 -16.77 20.85
C LEU A 22 -36.65 -15.36 20.91
N THR A 23 -37.46 -14.32 21.12
CA THR A 23 -37.01 -12.93 21.28
C THR A 23 -36.05 -12.75 22.47
N VAL A 24 -36.29 -13.44 23.58
CA VAL A 24 -35.37 -13.42 24.73
C VAL A 24 -34.06 -14.13 24.40
N LEU A 25 -34.10 -15.25 23.68
CA LEU A 25 -32.90 -16.00 23.28
C LEU A 25 -32.01 -15.25 22.27
N ILE A 26 -32.58 -14.46 21.34
CA ILE A 26 -31.78 -13.59 20.44
C ILE A 26 -31.09 -12.43 21.18
N ASN A 27 -31.56 -12.06 22.38
CA ASN A 27 -30.94 -11.01 23.19
C ASN A 27 -29.87 -11.53 24.14
N ILE A 28 -29.70 -12.85 24.28
CA ILE A 28 -28.53 -13.45 24.94
C ILE A 28 -27.39 -13.49 23.92
N SER A 29 -26.99 -12.31 23.44
CA SER A 29 -25.70 -12.14 22.79
C SER A 29 -24.66 -12.34 23.87
N CYS A 30 -24.12 -13.55 23.97
CA CYS A 30 -22.96 -13.84 24.81
C CYS A 30 -21.77 -13.05 24.23
N ARG A 31 -21.69 -11.77 24.56
CA ARG A 31 -20.49 -10.97 24.32
C ARG A 31 -19.52 -11.43 25.38
N LYS A 32 -18.48 -12.12 24.93
CA LYS A 32 -17.29 -12.30 25.74
C LYS A 32 -16.72 -10.90 25.91
N GLU A 33 -17.08 -10.23 27.00
CA GLU A 33 -16.37 -9.04 27.43
C GLU A 33 -14.91 -9.48 27.53
N LEU A 34 -14.05 -8.86 26.73
CA LEU A 34 -12.63 -8.99 26.91
C LEU A 34 -12.36 -8.35 28.26
N ASP A 35 -12.37 -9.20 29.30
CA ASP A 35 -11.89 -8.83 30.62
C ASP A 35 -10.61 -8.02 30.42
N ASN A 36 -10.51 -6.97 31.21
CA ASN A 36 -9.44 -5.97 31.23
C ASN A 36 -8.09 -6.58 31.70
N TYR A 37 -7.76 -7.78 31.21
CA TYR A 37 -6.41 -8.28 31.13
C TYR A 37 -5.63 -7.20 30.39
N SER A 38 -4.72 -6.56 31.09
CA SER A 38 -3.60 -5.84 30.50
C SER A 38 -3.06 -6.72 29.38
N ILE A 39 -3.46 -6.42 28.14
CA ILE A 39 -2.92 -7.07 26.96
C ILE A 39 -1.45 -6.81 27.08
N ASN A 40 -0.68 -7.86 27.36
CA ASN A 40 0.75 -7.72 27.55
C ASN A 40 1.29 -7.27 26.19
N TYR A 41 1.52 -5.97 26.11
CA TYR A 41 1.75 -5.30 24.86
C TYR A 41 3.26 -5.17 24.70
N ASP A 42 3.83 -6.08 23.93
CA ASP A 42 5.22 -5.97 23.56
C ASP A 42 5.37 -4.87 22.52
N LYS A 43 5.84 -3.70 22.97
CA LYS A 43 6.16 -2.57 22.11
C LYS A 43 7.17 -3.04 21.05
N GLN A 44 6.92 -2.76 19.78
CA GLN A 44 7.81 -3.10 18.67
C GLN A 44 8.28 -1.83 17.98
N ILE A 45 9.52 -1.83 17.50
CA ILE A 45 10.04 -0.73 16.69
C ILE A 45 9.58 -0.92 15.25
N VAL A 46 9.15 0.17 14.64
CA VAL A 46 8.72 0.26 13.25
C VAL A 46 9.73 1.09 12.48
N ILE A 47 10.24 0.56 11.38
CA ILE A 47 11.13 1.27 10.47
C ILE A 47 10.48 1.37 9.11
N ASN A 48 10.34 2.59 8.59
CA ASN A 48 9.92 2.82 7.21
C ASN A 48 10.99 3.61 6.48
N GLY A 49 11.55 3.04 5.41
CA GLY A 49 12.55 3.71 4.58
C GLY A 49 12.41 3.30 3.13
N PHE A 50 12.41 4.29 2.24
CA PHE A 50 12.35 4.08 0.79
C PHE A 50 13.53 4.79 0.17
N ILE A 51 14.44 4.03 -0.43
CA ILE A 51 15.67 4.57 -1.00
C ILE A 51 15.60 4.55 -2.53
N THR A 52 16.14 5.60 -3.16
CA THR A 52 16.15 5.80 -4.61
C THR A 52 17.40 6.57 -4.99
N PRO A 53 17.96 6.41 -6.21
CA PRO A 53 19.15 7.15 -6.63
C PRO A 53 18.95 8.67 -6.71
N ASP A 54 17.70 9.12 -6.87
CA ASP A 54 17.37 10.52 -7.09
C ASP A 54 17.32 11.36 -5.80
N SER A 55 17.43 10.72 -4.63
CA SER A 55 17.29 11.38 -3.33
C SER A 55 18.29 10.85 -2.31
N ILE A 56 18.55 11.66 -1.28
CA ILE A 56 19.35 11.21 -0.14
C ILE A 56 18.58 10.15 0.66
N VAL A 57 19.30 9.29 1.40
CA VAL A 57 18.67 8.29 2.26
C VAL A 57 17.94 8.98 3.42
N LYS A 58 16.66 8.67 3.55
CA LYS A 58 15.78 9.10 4.63
C LYS A 58 14.97 7.91 5.13
N ILE A 59 14.94 7.72 6.44
CA ILE A 59 14.13 6.70 7.11
C ILE A 59 13.29 7.32 8.22
N ASN A 60 12.22 6.66 8.60
CA ASN A 60 11.43 6.97 9.78
C ASN A 60 11.54 5.81 10.78
N VAL A 61 11.82 6.14 12.03
CA VAL A 61 11.87 5.20 13.15
C VAL A 61 10.79 5.60 14.15
N SER A 62 9.88 4.67 14.40
CA SER A 62 8.76 4.83 15.32
C SER A 62 8.54 3.56 16.10
N SER A 63 7.49 3.52 16.93
CA SER A 63 7.10 2.35 17.68
C SER A 63 5.61 2.11 17.57
N THR A 64 5.22 0.86 17.67
CA THR A 64 3.82 0.46 17.73
C THR A 64 3.18 0.97 19.05
N TYR A 65 1.85 1.09 19.06
CA TYR A 65 1.04 1.36 20.25
C TYR A 65 -0.02 0.26 20.47
N PRO A 66 -0.54 0.08 21.69
CA PRO A 66 -1.61 -0.88 21.98
C PRO A 66 -2.88 -0.61 21.17
N ALA A 67 -3.58 -1.66 20.76
CA ALA A 67 -4.78 -1.55 19.91
C ALA A 67 -5.95 -0.82 20.59
N ASN A 68 -5.97 -0.71 21.93
CA ASN A 68 -6.98 0.00 22.71
C ASN A 68 -6.69 1.51 22.84
N VAL A 69 -5.66 2.04 22.18
CA VAL A 69 -5.35 3.47 22.17
C VAL A 69 -5.77 4.06 20.82
N ASP A 70 -6.92 4.72 20.78
CA ASP A 70 -7.50 5.28 19.56
C ASP A 70 -6.74 6.50 19.00
N ASN A 71 -5.99 7.21 19.85
CA ASN A 71 -5.20 8.37 19.42
C ASN A 71 -3.93 8.49 20.26
N PRO A 72 -2.88 7.71 19.95
CA PRO A 72 -1.63 7.77 20.70
C PRO A 72 -1.01 9.14 20.55
N ASN A 73 -0.45 9.67 21.63
CA ASN A 73 0.33 10.90 21.58
C ASN A 73 1.48 10.72 20.58
N LYS A 74 1.51 11.55 19.54
CA LYS A 74 2.49 11.45 18.44
C LYS A 74 3.93 11.52 18.94
N ASN A 75 4.18 12.21 20.05
CA ASN A 75 5.53 12.30 20.65
C ASN A 75 6.01 10.96 21.24
N ASP A 76 5.09 10.08 21.65
CA ASP A 76 5.42 8.76 22.24
C ASP A 76 5.62 7.67 21.18
N VAL A 77 5.23 7.98 19.93
CA VAL A 77 5.31 7.09 18.77
C VAL A 77 6.66 7.23 18.05
N PHE A 78 7.21 8.44 17.97
CA PHE A 78 8.45 8.70 17.23
C PHE A 78 9.69 8.51 18.10
N ILE A 79 10.67 7.75 17.59
CA ILE A 79 11.93 7.51 18.32
C ILE A 79 12.95 8.58 17.93
N THR A 80 13.50 9.28 18.91
CA THR A 80 14.39 10.43 18.71
C THR A 80 15.87 10.16 19.03
N ASP A 81 16.17 9.02 19.66
CA ASP A 81 17.49 8.64 20.16
C ASP A 81 18.02 7.32 19.54
N ALA A 82 17.55 6.95 18.35
CA ALA A 82 18.00 5.75 17.65
C ALA A 82 19.36 5.98 16.97
N ILE A 83 20.27 5.01 17.08
CA ILE A 83 21.53 4.99 16.32
C ILE A 83 21.30 4.19 15.03
N CYS A 84 21.29 4.88 13.90
CA CYS A 84 20.96 4.32 12.59
C CYS A 84 22.21 4.27 11.70
N LEU A 85 22.73 3.07 11.42
CA LEU A 85 23.94 2.85 10.62
C LEU A 85 23.58 2.32 9.23
N LEU A 86 24.11 2.96 8.19
CA LEU A 86 23.93 2.55 6.79
C LEU A 86 25.20 1.89 6.26
N TYR A 87 25.02 0.80 5.53
CA TYR A 87 26.09 0.08 4.83
C TYR A 87 25.72 -0.10 3.35
N GLU A 88 26.70 -0.01 2.46
CA GLU A 88 26.61 -0.41 1.05
C GLU A 88 27.54 -1.59 0.82
N ASN A 89 27.02 -2.71 0.30
CA ASN A 89 27.81 -3.92 0.03
C ASN A 89 28.67 -4.35 1.22
N ASN A 90 28.12 -4.27 2.43
CA ASN A 90 28.77 -4.54 3.73
C ASN A 90 29.86 -3.54 4.17
N LEU A 91 30.12 -2.48 3.42
CA LEU A 91 30.98 -1.37 3.85
C LEU A 91 30.15 -0.31 4.57
N PHE A 92 30.64 0.14 5.72
CA PHE A 92 30.00 1.23 6.46
C PHE A 92 30.05 2.52 5.63
N ILE A 93 28.91 3.20 5.51
CA ILE A 93 28.78 4.44 4.75
C ILE A 93 28.68 5.62 5.71
N ASP A 94 27.64 5.64 6.52
CA ASP A 94 27.36 6.78 7.40
C ASP A 94 26.39 6.39 8.52
N THR A 95 26.30 7.26 9.52
CA THR A 95 25.27 7.24 10.56
C THR A 95 24.21 8.28 10.21
N LEU A 96 22.94 7.89 10.19
CA LEU A 96 21.86 8.84 9.90
C LEU A 96 21.59 9.71 11.12
N ASN A 97 21.46 11.02 10.89
CA ASN A 97 21.19 12.02 11.90
C ASN A 97 19.69 12.25 12.05
N TYR A 98 19.22 12.34 13.29
CA TYR A 98 17.86 12.70 13.62
C TYR A 98 17.52 14.12 13.10
N THR A 99 16.27 14.32 12.69
CA THR A 99 15.75 15.61 12.24
C THR A 99 14.50 16.01 13.02
N GLU A 100 13.34 15.47 12.65
CA GLU A 100 12.07 15.69 13.34
C GLU A 100 11.15 14.48 13.18
N LYS A 101 10.20 14.30 14.10
CA LYS A 101 9.10 13.29 13.97
C LYS A 101 9.60 11.88 13.59
N GLY A 102 10.70 11.45 14.21
CA GLY A 102 11.32 10.14 13.99
C GLY A 102 12.05 9.99 12.66
N PHE A 103 12.23 11.06 11.88
CA PHE A 103 13.01 11.01 10.65
C PHE A 103 14.51 11.10 10.91
N TYR A 104 15.26 10.22 10.26
CA TYR A 104 16.71 10.19 10.24
C TYR A 104 17.19 10.27 8.79
N ILE A 105 18.21 11.10 8.54
CA ILE A 105 18.77 11.32 7.20
C ILE A 105 20.30 11.23 7.22
N CYS A 106 20.89 10.81 6.09
CA CYS A 106 22.32 11.03 5.83
C CYS A 106 22.48 11.64 4.44
N ASN A 107 23.55 12.41 4.22
CA ASN A 107 23.80 13.08 2.95
C ASN A 107 24.44 12.12 1.93
N PHE A 108 23.81 10.97 1.72
CA PHE A 108 24.27 9.91 0.83
C PHE A 108 23.19 9.60 -0.20
N LYS A 109 23.54 9.64 -1.49
CA LYS A 109 22.68 9.22 -2.59
C LYS A 109 23.03 7.79 -2.98
N PRO A 110 22.13 6.82 -2.79
CA PRO A 110 22.39 5.44 -3.14
C PRO A 110 22.39 5.25 -4.67
N THR A 111 22.91 4.13 -5.14
CA THR A 111 23.05 3.81 -6.56
C THR A 111 22.41 2.46 -6.89
N VAL A 112 22.14 2.24 -8.17
CA VAL A 112 21.48 1.03 -8.68
C VAL A 112 22.37 -0.21 -8.53
N ASN A 113 21.74 -1.38 -8.33
CA ASN A 113 22.40 -2.68 -8.22
C ASN A 113 23.40 -2.80 -7.05
N LYS A 114 23.25 -1.96 -6.03
CA LYS A 114 23.97 -2.08 -4.76
C LYS A 114 23.05 -2.63 -3.69
N THR A 115 23.63 -3.32 -2.71
CA THR A 115 22.92 -3.84 -1.55
C THR A 115 23.11 -2.90 -0.38
N TYR A 116 22.02 -2.36 0.14
CA TYR A 116 22.00 -1.47 1.29
C TYR A 116 21.53 -2.22 2.51
N LYS A 117 22.31 -2.16 3.59
CA LYS A 117 21.94 -2.72 4.89
C LYS A 117 21.78 -1.58 5.88
N LEU A 118 20.64 -1.58 6.56
CA LEU A 118 20.32 -0.67 7.64
C LEU A 118 20.42 -1.44 8.96
N ILE A 119 21.13 -0.88 9.93
CA ILE A 119 21.17 -1.37 11.31
C ILE A 119 20.66 -0.25 12.21
N VAL A 120 19.65 -0.52 13.02
CA VAL A 120 19.09 0.45 13.96
C VAL A 120 19.18 -0.11 15.37
N ASN A 121 19.78 0.67 16.27
CA ASN A 121 19.85 0.36 17.69
C ASN A 121 19.00 1.38 18.45
N VAL A 122 18.05 0.88 19.25
CA VAL A 122 17.21 1.67 20.16
C VAL A 122 17.41 1.13 21.56
N LYS A 123 17.58 2.01 22.55
CA LYS A 123 17.83 1.61 23.94
C LYS A 123 16.67 0.75 24.45
N GLY A 124 16.98 -0.41 25.02
CA GLY A 124 15.98 -1.36 25.56
C GLY A 124 15.37 -2.31 24.53
N PHE A 125 15.79 -2.24 23.26
CA PHE A 125 15.35 -3.15 22.20
C PHE A 125 16.52 -3.98 21.67
N ASN A 126 16.20 -5.18 21.17
CA ASN A 126 17.15 -5.97 20.43
C ASN A 126 17.58 -5.24 19.15
N LYS A 127 18.76 -5.62 18.63
CA LYS A 127 19.31 -5.05 17.40
C LYS A 127 18.35 -5.27 16.22
N ILE A 128 18.01 -4.19 15.53
CA ILE A 128 17.12 -4.21 14.38
C ILE A 128 17.94 -4.09 13.10
N SER A 129 17.57 -4.84 12.06
CA SER A 129 18.24 -4.74 10.77
C SER A 129 17.32 -4.99 9.59
N ALA A 130 17.65 -4.38 8.47
CA ALA A 130 16.96 -4.61 7.20
C ALA A 130 17.96 -4.51 6.05
N THR A 131 17.65 -5.15 4.94
CA THR A 131 18.50 -5.11 3.73
C THR A 131 17.62 -4.88 2.52
N THR A 132 18.11 -4.11 1.56
CA THR A 132 17.40 -3.86 0.31
C THR A 132 18.37 -3.62 -0.84
N THR A 133 17.84 -3.63 -2.06
CA THR A 133 18.56 -3.30 -3.28
C THR A 133 17.75 -2.32 -4.10
N ILE A 134 18.43 -1.46 -4.85
CA ILE A 134 17.77 -0.55 -5.79
C ILE A 134 17.74 -1.19 -7.17
N PRO A 135 16.55 -1.48 -7.74
CA PRO A 135 16.45 -2.06 -9.07
C PRO A 135 16.85 -1.05 -10.16
N LYS A 136 17.19 -1.56 -11.35
CA LYS A 136 17.31 -0.72 -12.54
C LYS A 136 15.94 -0.20 -12.95
N LYS A 137 15.84 1.06 -13.34
CA LYS A 137 14.63 1.60 -13.95
C LYS A 137 14.43 1.05 -15.36
N VAL A 138 13.18 1.06 -15.79
CA VAL A 138 12.78 0.68 -17.15
C VAL A 138 12.24 1.92 -17.86
N ASN A 139 12.70 2.15 -19.09
CA ASN A 139 12.16 3.21 -19.93
C ASN A 139 10.85 2.77 -20.57
N PHE A 140 9.92 3.71 -20.74
CA PHE A 140 8.64 3.50 -21.37
C PHE A 140 8.35 4.63 -22.35
N SER A 141 7.37 4.42 -23.23
CA SER A 141 6.82 5.45 -24.11
C SER A 141 5.32 5.63 -23.84
N VAL A 142 4.84 6.85 -24.03
CA VAL A 142 3.43 7.22 -23.90
C VAL A 142 2.87 7.56 -25.28
N ASN A 143 1.83 6.84 -25.70
CA ASN A 143 1.10 7.14 -26.93
C ASN A 143 -0.35 7.46 -26.57
N LEU A 144 -0.80 8.69 -26.80
CA LEU A 144 -2.17 9.12 -26.54
C LEU A 144 -2.82 9.65 -27.81
N GLU A 145 -4.11 9.39 -27.95
CA GLU A 145 -4.98 9.82 -29.02
C GLU A 145 -6.18 10.56 -28.41
N ARG A 146 -6.46 11.76 -28.93
CA ARG A 146 -7.57 12.58 -28.43
C ARG A 146 -8.91 12.00 -28.90
N MET A 147 -9.84 11.83 -27.96
CA MET A 147 -11.23 11.48 -28.26
C MET A 147 -12.04 12.74 -28.63
N SER A 148 -13.03 12.57 -29.51
CA SER A 148 -13.90 13.68 -29.96
C SER A 148 -14.64 14.36 -28.80
N GLY A 149 -14.70 15.70 -28.83
CA GLY A 149 -15.59 16.52 -27.99
C GLY A 149 -15.04 17.02 -26.65
N TYR A 150 -13.94 16.46 -26.11
CA TYR A 150 -13.40 16.85 -24.79
C TYR A 150 -11.86 16.69 -24.71
N LEU A 151 -11.24 17.20 -23.62
CA LEU A 151 -9.85 16.86 -23.23
C LEU A 151 -9.79 15.44 -22.64
N ARG A 152 -10.19 14.48 -23.46
CA ARG A 152 -10.25 13.07 -23.12
C ARG A 152 -9.35 12.32 -24.08
N PHE A 153 -8.51 11.45 -23.53
CA PHE A 153 -7.50 10.71 -24.29
C PHE A 153 -7.63 9.21 -24.05
N ASP A 154 -7.50 8.44 -25.13
CA ASP A 154 -7.25 7.01 -25.09
C ASP A 154 -5.79 6.78 -25.50
N GLY A 155 -5.20 5.65 -25.13
CA GLY A 155 -3.83 5.39 -25.51
C GLY A 155 -3.20 4.21 -24.81
N LYS A 156 -1.86 4.14 -24.92
CA LYS A 156 -1.06 3.04 -24.41
C LYS A 156 0.24 3.54 -23.80
N ILE A 157 0.63 2.91 -22.70
CA ILE A 157 1.99 2.92 -22.19
C ILE A 157 2.66 1.65 -22.62
N ILE A 158 3.82 1.77 -23.26
CA ILE A 158 4.55 0.63 -23.80
C ILE A 158 5.95 0.62 -23.20
N PHE A 159 6.38 -0.54 -22.73
CA PHE A 159 7.76 -0.76 -22.28
C PHE A 159 8.19 -2.20 -22.50
N LYS A 160 9.50 -2.43 -22.56
CA LYS A 160 10.08 -3.77 -22.62
C LYS A 160 10.45 -4.22 -21.21
N SER A 161 9.90 -5.35 -20.77
CA SER A 161 10.25 -5.89 -19.46
C SER A 161 11.69 -6.44 -19.44
N PRO A 162 12.38 -6.38 -18.30
CA PRO A 162 13.67 -7.07 -18.12
C PRO A 162 13.54 -8.59 -18.30
N SER A 163 14.69 -9.25 -18.48
CA SER A 163 14.80 -10.71 -18.44
C SER A 163 14.71 -11.29 -17.03
N GLU A 164 14.99 -10.47 -16.01
CA GLU A 164 14.93 -10.85 -14.59
C GLU A 164 13.53 -10.62 -14.01
N ASP A 165 13.23 -11.26 -12.87
CA ASP A 165 12.02 -10.95 -12.11
C ASP A 165 12.06 -9.50 -11.66
N SER A 166 11.02 -8.76 -12.00
CA SER A 166 10.89 -7.35 -11.75
C SER A 166 9.44 -7.02 -11.40
N TYR A 167 9.30 -5.98 -10.58
CA TYR A 167 8.04 -5.54 -10.02
C TYR A 167 7.88 -4.07 -10.31
N PHE A 168 6.66 -3.66 -10.63
CA PHE A 168 6.40 -2.35 -11.19
C PHE A 168 5.19 -1.71 -10.54
N ILE A 169 5.24 -0.39 -10.46
CA ILE A 169 4.10 0.47 -10.17
C ILE A 169 3.98 1.48 -11.31
N PHE A 170 2.82 1.55 -11.91
CA PHE A 170 2.49 2.59 -12.88
C PHE A 170 1.55 3.63 -12.25
N ASN A 171 1.84 4.92 -12.46
CA ASN A 171 1.03 6.02 -11.98
C ASN A 171 0.88 7.11 -13.04
N ILE A 172 -0.25 7.82 -13.01
CA ILE A 172 -0.53 9.02 -13.79
C ILE A 172 -0.86 10.13 -12.81
N LEU A 173 -0.31 11.32 -13.01
CA LEU A 173 -0.61 12.52 -12.21
C LEU A 173 -1.10 13.64 -13.13
N THR A 174 -2.35 14.04 -12.95
CA THR A 174 -3.01 15.17 -13.62
C THR A 174 -3.25 16.31 -12.63
N LYS A 175 -3.47 17.54 -13.10
CA LYS A 175 -3.69 18.70 -12.21
C LYS A 175 -5.14 18.80 -11.68
N ASP A 176 -6.12 18.18 -12.34
CA ASP A 176 -7.53 18.34 -11.94
C ASP A 176 -7.99 17.32 -10.90
N ASN A 177 -8.02 17.77 -9.64
CA ASN A 177 -8.94 17.32 -8.59
C ASN A 177 -10.23 18.16 -8.69
N THR A 178 -11.22 17.74 -9.47
CA THR A 178 -12.60 18.26 -9.33
C THR A 178 -13.64 17.16 -9.42
N TYR A 179 -13.49 16.13 -8.59
CA TYR A 179 -14.62 15.53 -7.88
C TYR A 179 -14.16 15.29 -6.44
N GLY A 180 -14.76 16.04 -5.51
CA GLY A 180 -14.19 16.33 -4.20
C GLY A 180 -13.92 15.12 -3.31
N TYR A 181 -12.73 15.12 -2.72
CA TYR A 181 -12.53 15.07 -1.27
C TYR A 181 -11.14 15.63 -0.97
N ASP A 182 -11.05 16.47 0.06
CA ASP A 182 -9.81 17.06 0.59
C ASP A 182 -8.76 15.97 0.85
N ASP A 183 -7.69 16.02 0.07
CA ASP A 183 -6.30 15.66 0.37
C ASP A 183 -5.58 15.61 -0.99
N LEU A 184 -4.26 15.74 -1.01
CA LEU A 184 -3.44 15.47 -2.20
C LEU A 184 -3.55 13.97 -2.56
N GLN A 185 -4.66 13.59 -3.20
CA GLN A 185 -4.95 12.23 -3.60
C GLN A 185 -4.30 11.96 -4.96
N TYR A 186 -3.40 10.98 -4.99
CA TYR A 186 -2.99 10.32 -6.22
C TYR A 186 -4.25 9.72 -6.85
N HIS A 187 -4.79 10.33 -7.90
CA HIS A 187 -5.93 9.76 -8.63
C HIS A 187 -5.44 8.54 -9.43
N PHE A 188 -5.63 7.35 -8.85
CA PHE A 188 -5.36 6.09 -9.52
C PHE A 188 -6.49 5.79 -10.50
N TYR A 189 -6.25 6.04 -11.78
CA TYR A 189 -7.17 5.67 -12.84
C TYR A 189 -6.71 4.37 -13.51
N ASN A 190 -7.56 3.33 -13.46
CA ASN A 190 -7.30 2.03 -14.07
C ASN A 190 -8.59 1.55 -14.77
N PRO A 191 -8.72 1.66 -16.10
CA PRO A 191 -9.90 1.22 -16.82
C PRO A 191 -9.71 -0.21 -17.34
N ASP A 192 -10.69 -1.06 -17.08
CA ASP A 192 -10.68 -2.47 -17.45
C ASP A 192 -10.37 -2.77 -18.94
N MET A 193 -9.69 -3.91 -19.09
CA MET A 193 -9.05 -4.47 -20.28
C MET A 193 -9.95 -4.88 -21.44
N GLY A 194 -9.43 -4.66 -22.65
CA GLY A 194 -9.74 -5.46 -23.84
C GLY A 194 -8.50 -6.24 -24.31
N LYS A 195 -8.70 -7.49 -24.76
CA LYS A 195 -7.70 -8.33 -25.45
C LYS A 195 -7.34 -7.75 -26.82
N PHE A 196 -6.11 -7.96 -27.32
CA PHE A 196 -5.77 -8.73 -28.54
C PHE A 196 -4.30 -8.54 -29.02
N VAL A 197 -3.77 -9.67 -29.57
CA VAL A 197 -2.61 -9.94 -30.47
C VAL A 197 -1.18 -10.17 -29.90
N GLN A 198 -0.55 -11.17 -30.52
CA GLN A 198 0.69 -11.91 -30.27
C GLN A 198 1.91 -11.04 -29.89
N ASN A 199 2.56 -11.41 -28.77
CA ASN A 199 3.72 -10.77 -28.10
C ASN A 199 3.48 -9.60 -27.11
N GLU A 200 2.24 -9.20 -26.83
CA GLU A 200 1.95 -8.14 -25.85
C GLU A 200 1.27 -8.67 -24.58
N CYS A 201 1.76 -8.25 -23.41
CA CYS A 201 1.12 -8.54 -22.10
C CYS A 201 0.29 -7.35 -21.63
N THR A 202 -1.02 -7.55 -21.42
CA THR A 202 -1.93 -6.56 -20.84
C THR A 202 -1.89 -6.62 -19.31
N ILE A 203 -1.88 -5.47 -18.63
CA ILE A 203 -1.88 -5.34 -17.15
C ILE A 203 -3.18 -4.72 -16.61
N ASN A 204 -3.74 -5.31 -15.53
CA ASN A 204 -5.08 -5.02 -14.97
C ASN A 204 -5.02 -4.26 -13.64
N GLU A 205 -3.83 -4.01 -13.14
CA GLU A 205 -3.58 -3.41 -11.85
C GLU A 205 -2.39 -2.48 -11.95
N ASN A 206 -2.40 -1.39 -11.18
CA ASN A 206 -1.28 -0.44 -11.16
C ASN A 206 0.01 -1.05 -10.58
N ILE A 207 -0.08 -2.12 -9.79
CA ILE A 207 1.05 -2.87 -9.24
C ILE A 207 1.10 -4.25 -9.89
N PHE A 208 2.17 -4.55 -10.61
CA PHE A 208 2.27 -5.78 -11.40
C PHE A 208 3.71 -6.29 -11.48
N THR A 209 3.91 -7.46 -12.10
CA THR A 209 5.22 -8.11 -12.23
C THR A 209 5.38 -8.79 -13.58
N ASN A 210 6.64 -8.98 -14.00
CA ASN A 210 6.98 -9.75 -15.20
C ASN A 210 7.34 -11.23 -14.95
N THR A 211 7.13 -11.75 -13.74
CA THR A 211 7.50 -13.15 -13.38
C THR A 211 6.92 -14.19 -14.34
N LYS A 212 5.72 -13.96 -14.89
CA LYS A 212 5.08 -14.85 -15.87
C LYS A 212 5.53 -14.61 -17.32
N PHE A 213 5.93 -13.39 -17.68
CA PHE A 213 6.24 -13.00 -19.06
C PHE A 213 7.49 -12.10 -19.12
N LYS A 214 8.66 -12.72 -19.09
CA LYS A 214 9.98 -12.05 -19.09
C LYS A 214 10.40 -11.63 -20.50
N ASN A 215 11.16 -10.54 -20.61
CA ASN A 215 11.69 -10.02 -21.88
C ASN A 215 10.59 -9.84 -22.96
N LYS A 216 9.40 -9.43 -22.53
CA LYS A 216 8.23 -9.18 -23.39
C LYS A 216 7.90 -7.70 -23.39
N THR A 217 7.21 -7.27 -24.44
CA THR A 217 6.63 -5.94 -24.50
C THR A 217 5.34 -5.93 -23.69
N TYR A 218 5.27 -5.03 -22.73
CA TYR A 218 4.08 -4.78 -21.94
C TYR A 218 3.37 -3.56 -22.51
N SER A 219 2.04 -3.67 -22.58
CA SER A 219 1.16 -2.57 -22.97
C SER A 219 0.12 -2.36 -21.88
N ILE A 220 0.11 -1.17 -21.29
CA ILE A 220 -0.93 -0.73 -20.36
C ILE A 220 -1.86 0.17 -21.15
N ASN A 221 -3.11 -0.26 -21.30
CA ASN A 221 -4.12 0.54 -22.00
C ASN A 221 -4.60 1.64 -21.06
N ILE A 222 -4.63 2.87 -21.57
CA ILE A 222 -5.25 4.02 -20.94
C ILE A 222 -6.52 4.30 -21.74
N LYS A 223 -7.66 4.35 -21.06
CA LYS A 223 -8.94 4.76 -21.66
C LYS A 223 -9.45 5.96 -20.89
N TYR A 224 -10.10 6.89 -21.55
CA TYR A 224 -10.85 7.95 -20.89
C TYR A 224 -10.01 8.78 -19.90
N LEU A 225 -8.73 9.00 -20.21
CA LEU A 225 -7.87 9.88 -19.43
C LEU A 225 -8.37 11.30 -19.58
N TYR A 226 -8.87 11.87 -18.49
CA TYR A 226 -9.21 13.28 -18.39
C TYR A 226 -7.96 14.08 -18.05
N VAL A 227 -7.70 15.14 -18.83
CA VAL A 227 -6.56 16.02 -18.63
C VAL A 227 -7.01 17.48 -18.58
N SER A 228 -6.25 18.28 -17.85
CA SER A 228 -6.46 19.73 -17.76
C SER A 228 -5.91 20.43 -18.99
N SER A 229 -6.60 21.46 -19.50
CA SER A 229 -6.00 22.36 -20.49
C SER A 229 -4.85 23.14 -19.88
N ASP A 230 -3.92 23.50 -20.75
CA ASP A 230 -2.73 24.31 -20.50
C ASP A 230 -1.90 23.77 -19.33
N ASN A 231 -1.69 22.45 -19.35
CA ASN A 231 -1.13 21.75 -18.22
C ASN A 231 -0.33 20.51 -18.59
N TYR A 232 0.54 20.11 -17.67
CA TYR A 232 1.28 18.86 -17.75
C TYR A 232 0.51 17.72 -17.08
N THR A 233 0.44 16.59 -17.77
CA THR A 233 0.19 15.28 -17.13
C THR A 233 1.49 14.52 -17.05
N TYR A 234 1.79 13.96 -15.88
CA TYR A 234 2.99 13.18 -15.63
C TYR A 234 2.68 11.69 -15.59
N PHE A 235 3.55 10.89 -16.19
CA PHE A 235 3.48 9.44 -16.23
C PHE A 235 4.70 8.88 -15.51
N TRP A 236 4.50 7.93 -14.61
CA TRP A 236 5.58 7.29 -13.86
C TRP A 236 5.52 5.78 -14.00
N LEU A 237 6.63 5.20 -14.45
CA LEU A 237 6.89 3.77 -14.31
C LEU A 237 7.98 3.60 -13.25
N THR A 238 7.59 3.07 -12.09
CA THR A 238 8.50 2.81 -10.97
C THR A 238 8.81 1.33 -10.91
N THR A 239 10.09 0.98 -11.03
CA THR A 239 10.58 -0.37 -10.72
C THR A 239 10.87 -0.45 -9.23
N ILE A 240 10.29 -1.44 -8.56
CA ILE A 240 10.40 -1.65 -7.11
C ILE A 240 11.07 -2.97 -6.79
N ASN A 241 11.74 -3.06 -5.65
CA ASN A 241 12.27 -4.34 -5.18
C ASN A 241 11.13 -5.28 -4.73
N LYS A 242 11.44 -6.57 -4.59
CA LYS A 242 10.47 -7.61 -4.20
C LYS A 242 9.81 -7.33 -2.85
N ASP A 243 10.57 -6.86 -1.87
CA ASP A 243 10.05 -6.60 -0.53
C ASP A 243 8.97 -5.52 -0.54
N LEU A 244 9.16 -4.46 -1.34
CA LEU A 244 8.14 -3.42 -1.51
C LEU A 244 6.89 -3.97 -2.21
N TYR A 245 7.06 -4.81 -3.23
CA TYR A 245 5.93 -5.46 -3.90
C TYR A 245 5.11 -6.31 -2.92
N LEU A 246 5.76 -7.13 -2.10
CA LEU A 246 5.10 -7.95 -1.08
C LEU A 246 4.41 -7.09 -0.01
N ASN A 247 5.07 -6.03 0.47
CA ASN A 247 4.50 -5.08 1.42
C ASN A 247 3.23 -4.40 0.88
N LEU A 248 3.25 -3.97 -0.38
CA LEU A 248 2.09 -3.33 -1.00
C LEU A 248 0.95 -4.31 -1.23
N LYS A 249 1.24 -5.55 -1.68
CA LYS A 249 0.22 -6.60 -1.82
C LYS A 249 -0.40 -6.97 -0.48
N SER A 250 0.40 -7.16 0.58
CA SER A 250 -0.15 -7.47 1.91
C SER A 250 -0.99 -6.31 2.47
N LYS A 251 -0.59 -5.05 2.23
CA LYS A 251 -1.37 -3.87 2.62
C LYS A 251 -2.71 -3.79 1.88
N LYS A 252 -2.73 -4.13 0.59
CA LYS A 252 -3.98 -4.21 -0.19
C LYS A 252 -4.89 -5.30 0.38
N SER A 253 -4.38 -6.52 0.54
CA SER A 253 -5.15 -7.63 1.14
C SER A 253 -5.69 -7.29 2.52
N TYR A 254 -4.88 -6.63 3.38
CA TYR A 254 -5.33 -6.15 4.69
C TYR A 254 -6.50 -5.16 4.57
N LYS A 255 -6.44 -4.21 3.64
CA LYS A 255 -7.54 -3.26 3.40
C LYS A 255 -8.80 -3.95 2.88
N ASP A 256 -8.65 -4.92 1.99
CA ASP A 256 -9.77 -5.64 1.38
C ASP A 256 -10.56 -6.46 2.41
N VAL A 257 -9.92 -6.89 3.51
CA VAL A 257 -10.56 -7.67 4.58
C VAL A 257 -10.88 -6.87 5.84
N LYS A 258 -10.43 -5.60 5.95
CA LYS A 258 -10.46 -4.82 7.21
C LYS A 258 -11.88 -4.70 7.79
N ASP A 259 -12.87 -4.56 6.92
CA ASP A 259 -14.28 -4.37 7.31
C ASP A 259 -15.10 -5.68 7.26
N ASP A 260 -14.45 -6.80 6.93
CA ASP A 260 -15.07 -8.12 6.93
C ASP A 260 -14.89 -8.82 8.28
N ILE A 261 -15.98 -8.88 9.05
CA ILE A 261 -16.02 -9.49 10.38
C ILE A 261 -15.80 -11.02 10.39
N PHE A 262 -15.79 -11.66 9.21
CA PHE A 262 -15.53 -13.10 9.07
C PHE A 262 -14.18 -13.39 8.41
N ALA A 263 -13.46 -12.37 7.95
CA ALA A 263 -12.18 -12.58 7.31
C ALA A 263 -11.07 -12.89 8.32
N GLU A 264 -10.17 -13.78 7.93
CA GLU A 264 -8.99 -14.08 8.72
C GLU A 264 -8.02 -12.88 8.74
N PRO A 265 -7.35 -12.59 9.87
CA PRO A 265 -6.37 -11.52 9.96
C PRO A 265 -5.23 -11.71 8.96
N VAL A 266 -5.00 -10.70 8.11
CA VAL A 266 -3.88 -10.70 7.16
C VAL A 266 -2.64 -10.10 7.83
N ASN A 267 -1.56 -10.88 7.90
CA ASN A 267 -0.27 -10.40 8.35
C ASN A 267 0.33 -9.41 7.33
N LEU A 268 0.69 -8.21 7.81
CA LEU A 268 1.43 -7.24 7.00
C LEU A 268 2.86 -7.71 6.79
N TYR A 269 3.30 -7.75 5.55
CA TYR A 269 4.66 -8.14 5.22
C TYR A 269 5.68 -7.08 5.74
N SER A 270 6.76 -7.56 6.35
CA SER A 270 7.89 -6.78 6.85
C SER A 270 9.21 -7.44 6.45
N ASN A 271 10.20 -6.65 6.05
CA ASN A 271 11.59 -7.09 5.87
C ASN A 271 12.54 -6.56 6.96
N ILE A 272 11.96 -6.05 8.05
CA ILE A 272 12.68 -5.56 9.23
C ILE A 272 12.87 -6.72 10.21
N ASN A 273 14.10 -7.18 10.39
CA ASN A 273 14.45 -8.20 11.37
C ASN A 273 14.51 -7.57 12.77
N GLY A 274 13.76 -8.12 13.72
CA GLY A 274 13.68 -7.60 15.10
C GLY A 274 12.67 -6.46 15.29
N GLY A 275 11.86 -6.16 14.27
CA GLY A 275 10.83 -5.12 14.33
C GLY A 275 9.80 -5.26 13.19
N LEU A 276 9.07 -4.18 12.92
CA LEU A 276 8.08 -4.10 11.85
C LEU A 276 8.43 -3.01 10.84
N GLY A 277 7.75 -3.01 9.69
CA GLY A 277 7.82 -1.95 8.69
C GLY A 277 8.47 -2.40 7.39
N ILE A 278 9.10 -1.48 6.68
CA ILE A 278 9.67 -1.75 5.35
C ILE A 278 10.91 -0.90 5.11
N PHE A 279 11.98 -1.53 4.64
CA PHE A 279 13.13 -0.85 4.07
C PHE A 279 13.32 -1.30 2.63
N ALA A 280 13.04 -0.44 1.67
CA ALA A 280 12.92 -0.84 0.26
C ALA A 280 13.58 0.13 -0.71
N GLY A 281 14.21 -0.42 -1.76
CA GLY A 281 14.72 0.33 -2.89
C GLY A 281 13.73 0.41 -4.05
N TYR A 282 13.69 1.57 -4.72
CA TYR A 282 12.96 1.75 -5.96
C TYR A 282 13.72 2.67 -6.91
N ASN A 283 13.34 2.63 -8.19
CA ASN A 283 13.87 3.52 -9.21
C ASN A 283 12.77 3.87 -10.21
N ARG A 284 12.74 5.12 -10.68
CA ARG A 284 11.62 5.64 -11.46
C ARG A 284 12.08 6.20 -12.80
N THR A 285 11.30 5.92 -13.82
CA THR A 285 11.29 6.70 -15.06
C THR A 285 10.05 7.59 -15.05
N GLN A 286 10.22 8.83 -15.47
CA GLN A 286 9.14 9.80 -15.61
C GLN A 286 9.11 10.32 -17.04
N ASP A 287 7.90 10.52 -17.55
CA ASP A 287 7.62 11.27 -18.76
C ASP A 287 6.47 12.25 -18.51
N SER A 288 6.31 13.27 -19.34
CA SER A 288 5.25 14.27 -19.20
C SER A 288 4.77 14.78 -20.55
N LEU A 289 3.46 14.95 -20.67
CA LEU A 289 2.82 15.51 -21.86
C LEU A 289 2.09 16.80 -21.49
N PHE A 290 2.28 17.85 -22.31
CA PHE A 290 1.56 19.11 -22.18
C PHE A 290 0.31 19.09 -23.06
N PHE A 291 -0.83 19.44 -22.48
CA PHE A 291 -2.11 19.49 -23.17
C PHE A 291 -2.55 20.95 -23.31
N ALA A 292 -2.39 21.53 -24.50
CA ALA A 292 -2.84 22.89 -24.77
C ALA A 292 -4.37 22.95 -24.84
N SER A 293 -4.96 24.07 -24.41
CA SER A 293 -6.30 24.44 -24.88
C SER A 293 -6.23 24.68 -26.39
N ASN A 294 -7.18 24.10 -27.13
CA ASN A 294 -7.41 24.46 -28.53
C ASN A 294 -8.29 25.68 -28.61
#